data_AF-A0A942LAW1-F1
#
_entry.id   AF-A0A942LAW1-F1
#
_cell.length_a   1.000
_cell.length_b   1.000
_cell.length_c   1.000
_cell.angle_alpha   90.00
_cell.angle_beta   90.00
_cell.angle_gamma   90.00
#
_symmetry.space_group_name_H-M   'P 1'
#
loop_
_entity.id
_entity.type
_entity.pdbx_description
1 polymer ?
#
loop_
_entity_poly.entity_id
_entity_poly.type
_entity_poly.pdbx_seq_one_letter_code
_entity_poly.pdbx_strand_id
1 'polypeptide(L)'
;MKKKFKLYILLLLLIAFTLTGCEKKEELVTESAYMLGTHIEISIWTDNVVNGKASIQKSFKRIEEIEKRMSVNIKESDISLLNKSAGKNSVKVNPDTAHV
;
A
#
# COMPACT_ATOMS: atom_id res chain seq x y z
N MET A 1 -29.35 47.27 -27.34
CA MET A 1 -28.61 46.05 -27.76
C MET A 1 -27.26 45.88 -27.06
N LYS A 2 -26.39 46.91 -27.00
CA LYS A 2 -25.04 46.83 -26.38
C LYS A 2 -25.00 46.43 -24.89
N LYS A 3 -25.98 46.84 -24.06
CA LYS A 3 -26.06 46.45 -22.62
C LYS A 3 -26.41 44.97 -22.41
N LYS A 4 -27.33 44.42 -23.21
CA LYS A 4 -27.68 42.99 -23.18
C LYS A 4 -26.52 42.11 -23.67
N PHE A 5 -25.78 42.59 -24.69
CA PHE A 5 -24.57 41.93 -25.19
C PHE A 5 -23.46 41.84 -24.13
N LYS A 6 -23.21 42.91 -23.36
CA LYS A 6 -22.28 42.87 -22.21
C LYS A 6 -22.72 41.87 -21.13
N LEU A 7 -24.03 41.76 -20.88
CA LEU A 7 -24.57 40.79 -19.91
C LEU A 7 -24.34 39.34 -20.36
N TYR A 8 -24.54 39.04 -21.66
CA TYR A 8 -24.25 37.70 -22.19
C TYR A 8 -22.77 37.35 -22.13
N ILE A 9 -21.87 38.30 -22.40
CA ILE A 9 -20.42 38.10 -22.26
C ILE A 9 -20.05 37.82 -20.80
N LEU A 10 -20.63 38.56 -19.85
CA LEU A 10 -20.40 38.33 -18.42
C LEU A 10 -20.89 36.95 -17.98
N LEU A 11 -22.06 36.53 -18.44
CA LEU A 11 -22.62 35.20 -18.15
C LEU A 11 -21.74 34.08 -18.74
N LEU A 12 -21.24 34.25 -19.96
CA LEU A 12 -20.33 33.32 -20.62
C LEU A 12 -19.01 33.18 -19.84
N LEU A 13 -18.45 34.30 -19.35
CA LEU A 13 -17.24 34.31 -18.52
C LEU A 13 -17.45 33.61 -17.17
N LEU A 14 -18.62 33.79 -16.55
CA LEU A 14 -18.97 33.12 -15.30
C LEU A 14 -19.09 31.60 -15.48
N ILE A 15 -19.70 31.17 -16.59
CA ILE A 15 -19.81 29.75 -16.96
C ILE A 15 -18.42 29.19 -17.26
N ALA A 16 -17.58 29.89 -18.01
CA ALA A 16 -16.21 29.46 -18.31
C ALA A 16 -15.36 29.23 -17.04
N PHE A 17 -15.59 30.00 -15.97
CA PHE A 17 -14.92 29.79 -14.68
C PHE A 17 -15.32 28.49 -13.97
N THR A 18 -16.50 27.94 -14.28
CA THR A 18 -16.93 26.64 -13.71
C THR A 18 -16.31 25.43 -14.42
N LEU A 19 -15.64 25.63 -15.56
CA LEU A 19 -14.99 24.55 -16.33
C LEU A 19 -13.55 24.25 -15.85
N THR A 20 -13.05 24.90 -14.78
CA THR A 20 -11.76 24.52 -14.21
C THR A 20 -11.90 23.24 -13.38
N GLY A 21 -11.66 22.08 -14.00
CA GLY A 21 -11.53 20.81 -13.31
C GLY A 21 -10.17 20.71 -12.63
N CYS A 22 -10.15 20.41 -11.33
CA CYS A 22 -8.91 20.04 -10.64
C CYS A 22 -8.67 18.55 -10.90
N GLU A 23 -7.75 18.23 -11.81
CA GLU A 23 -7.29 16.86 -12.00
C GLU A 23 -6.28 16.53 -10.89
N LYS A 24 -6.58 15.51 -10.09
CA LYS A 24 -5.63 15.00 -9.11
C LYS A 24 -4.59 14.15 -9.84
N LYS A 25 -3.41 14.73 -10.03
CA LYS A 25 -2.28 14.01 -10.62
C LYS A 25 -1.83 12.91 -9.66
N GLU A 26 -1.91 11.67 -10.11
CA GLU A 26 -1.31 10.55 -9.38
C GLU A 26 0.21 10.53 -9.60
N GLU A 27 0.94 10.27 -8.53
CA GLU A 27 2.38 10.12 -8.51
C GLU A 27 2.74 8.67 -8.11
N LEU A 28 3.79 8.14 -8.73
CA LEU A 28 4.33 6.84 -8.38
C LEU A 28 5.24 6.99 -7.16
N VAL A 29 4.89 6.31 -6.08
CA VAL A 29 5.72 6.18 -4.88
C VAL A 29 6.29 4.77 -4.83
N THR A 30 7.60 4.66 -4.76
CA THR A 30 8.33 3.39 -4.72
C THR A 30 9.26 3.37 -3.51
N GLU A 31 9.21 2.29 -2.74
CA GLU A 31 10.18 2.02 -1.68
C GLU A 31 10.63 0.57 -1.73
N SER A 32 11.83 0.28 -1.22
CA SER A 32 12.41 -1.05 -1.21
C SER A 32 13.05 -1.40 0.13
N ALA A 33 13.10 -2.69 0.43
CA ALA A 33 13.69 -3.24 1.64
C ALA A 33 14.32 -4.61 1.37
N TYR A 34 15.30 -5.00 2.19
CA TYR A 34 15.81 -6.37 2.19
C TYR A 34 15.12 -7.14 3.32
N MET A 35 14.27 -8.10 2.95
CA MET A 35 13.46 -8.91 3.87
C MET A 35 13.32 -10.31 3.28
N LEU A 36 13.06 -11.32 4.10
CA LEU A 36 12.94 -12.72 3.65
C LEU A 36 14.18 -13.23 2.88
N GLY A 37 15.36 -12.63 3.09
CA GLY A 37 16.58 -12.97 2.36
C GLY A 37 16.62 -12.52 0.89
N THR A 38 15.77 -11.57 0.49
CA THR A 38 15.75 -11.01 -0.87
C THR A 38 15.48 -9.51 -0.88
N HIS A 39 15.67 -8.88 -2.04
CA HIS A 39 15.28 -7.49 -2.28
C HIS A 39 13.81 -7.42 -2.68
N ILE A 40 13.01 -6.65 -1.94
CA ILE A 40 11.59 -6.43 -2.18
C ILE A 40 11.37 -4.96 -2.51
N GLU A 41 10.66 -4.69 -3.58
CA GLU A 41 10.22 -3.35 -3.98
C GLU A 41 8.70 -3.30 -4.03
N ILE A 42 8.12 -2.22 -3.47
CA ILE A 42 6.68 -1.97 -3.51
C ILE A 42 6.47 -0.59 -4.11
N SER A 43 5.62 -0.54 -5.15
CA SER A 43 5.26 0.68 -5.86
C SER A 43 3.74 0.91 -5.79
N ILE A 44 3.33 2.16 -5.60
CA ILE A 44 1.91 2.57 -5.57
C ILE A 44 1.70 3.88 -6.32
N TRP A 45 0.70 3.92 -7.19
CA TRP A 45 0.19 5.17 -7.78
C TRP A 45 -0.77 5.83 -6.79
N THR A 46 -0.55 7.10 -6.47
CA THR A 46 -1.39 7.81 -5.50
C THR A 46 -1.43 9.31 -5.75
N ASP A 47 -2.59 9.93 -5.49
CA ASP A 47 -2.75 11.39 -5.40
C ASP A 47 -2.26 11.96 -4.04
N ASN A 48 -1.85 11.10 -3.11
CA ASN A 48 -1.39 11.46 -1.77
C ASN A 48 -0.15 10.65 -1.38
N VAL A 49 1.02 11.26 -1.62
CA VAL A 49 2.33 10.66 -1.35
C VAL A 49 2.49 10.21 0.11
N VAL A 50 1.97 10.97 1.08
CA VAL A 50 2.08 10.63 2.51
C VAL A 50 1.32 9.33 2.81
N ASN A 51 0.10 9.20 2.29
CA ASN A 51 -0.71 7.98 2.46
C ASN A 51 -0.13 6.80 1.68
N GLY A 52 0.43 7.04 0.49
CA GLY A 52 1.13 6.03 -0.30
C GLY A 52 2.30 5.42 0.46
N LYS A 53 3.19 6.26 0.99
CA LYS A 53 4.32 5.82 1.83
C LYS A 53 3.86 5.07 3.08
N ALA A 54 2.86 5.60 3.79
CA ALA A 54 2.32 4.93 4.98
C ALA A 54 1.73 3.54 4.66
N SER A 55 1.15 3.36 3.47
CA SER A 55 0.64 2.07 3.02
C SER A 55 1.77 1.10 2.69
N ILE A 56 2.82 1.54 1.99
CA ILE A 56 4.01 0.73 1.72
C ILE A 56 4.68 0.27 3.03
N GLN A 57 4.82 1.17 4.00
CA GLN A 57 5.38 0.86 5.32
C GLN A 57 4.56 -0.20 6.08
N LYS A 58 3.21 -0.15 5.99
CA LYS A 58 2.35 -1.20 6.54
C LYS A 58 2.56 -2.54 5.85
N SER A 59 2.77 -2.55 4.54
CA SER A 59 3.06 -3.77 3.77
C SER A 59 4.40 -4.39 4.21
N PHE A 60 5.46 -3.58 4.33
CA PHE A 60 6.75 -4.07 4.84
C PHE A 60 6.65 -4.62 6.27
N LYS A 61 5.93 -3.94 7.16
CA LYS A 61 5.65 -4.46 8.50
C LYS A 61 4.94 -5.81 8.45
N ARG A 62 3.96 -5.97 7.55
CA ARG A 62 3.25 -7.22 7.39
C ARG A 62 4.17 -8.34 6.89
N ILE A 63 5.07 -8.04 5.96
CA ILE A 63 6.09 -8.98 5.48
C ILE A 63 7.03 -9.42 6.62
N GLU A 64 7.44 -8.49 7.48
CA GLU A 64 8.26 -8.80 8.66
C GLU A 64 7.53 -9.75 9.63
N GLU A 65 6.24 -9.54 9.86
CA GLU A 65 5.42 -10.44 10.68
C GLU A 65 5.32 -11.85 10.08
N ILE A 66 5.23 -11.95 8.76
CA ILE A 66 5.23 -13.23 8.03
C ILE A 66 6.60 -13.91 8.20
N GLU A 67 7.70 -13.18 8.02
CA GLU A 67 9.06 -13.70 8.19
C GLU A 67 9.26 -14.32 9.58
N LYS A 68 8.83 -13.60 10.63
CA LYS A 68 8.90 -14.08 12.03
C LYS A 68 8.19 -15.40 12.25
N ARG A 69 7.13 -15.70 11.50
CA ARG A 69 6.33 -16.92 11.64
C ARG A 69 6.78 -18.05 10.70
N MET A 70 7.18 -17.71 9.48
CA MET A 70 7.42 -18.68 8.41
C MET A 70 8.90 -19.02 8.18
N SER A 71 9.84 -18.21 8.69
CA SER A 71 11.26 -18.42 8.42
C SER A 71 11.81 -19.68 9.09
N VAL A 72 12.44 -20.55 8.30
CA VAL A 72 13.18 -21.72 8.81
C VAL A 72 14.47 -21.34 9.55
N ASN A 73 14.91 -20.09 9.42
CA ASN A 73 16.14 -19.58 10.01
C ASN A 73 15.91 -18.86 11.35
N ILE A 74 14.66 -18.51 11.67
CA ILE A 74 14.26 -17.92 12.95
C ILE A 74 13.82 -19.03 13.90
N LYS A 75 14.49 -19.17 15.05
CA LYS A 75 14.32 -20.31 15.95
C LYS A 75 12.93 -20.39 16.58
N GLU A 76 12.31 -19.24 16.79
CA GLU A 76 11.01 -19.03 17.42
C GLU A 76 9.85 -19.01 16.43
N SER A 77 10.12 -19.17 15.13
CA SER A 77 9.07 -19.20 14.10
C SER A 77 8.18 -20.43 14.24
N ASP A 78 6.93 -20.32 13.79
CA ASP A 78 5.99 -21.44 13.79
C ASP A 78 6.57 -22.65 13.05
N ILE A 79 7.20 -22.41 11.90
CA ILE A 79 7.82 -23.47 11.08
C ILE A 79 9.01 -24.12 11.80
N SER A 80 9.86 -23.33 12.46
CA SER A 80 10.99 -23.88 13.23
C SER A 80 10.52 -24.70 14.43
N LEU A 81 9.46 -24.26 15.12
CA LEU A 81 8.87 -24.99 16.25
C LEU A 81 8.19 -26.28 15.81
N LEU A 82 7.48 -26.24 14.68
CA LEU A 82 6.88 -27.41 14.05
C LEU A 82 7.96 -28.45 13.70
N ASN A 83 9.02 -28.01 13.01
CA ASN A 83 10.13 -28.89 12.61
C ASN A 83 10.82 -29.55 13.82
N LYS A 84 11.03 -28.81 14.91
CA LYS A 84 11.63 -29.36 16.16
C LYS A 84 10.75 -30.42 16.85
N SER A 85 9.45 -30.33 16.64
CA SER A 85 8.42 -31.19 17.26
C SER A 85 7.99 -32.35 16.35
N ALA A 86 8.59 -32.48 15.16
CA ALA A 86 8.30 -33.54 14.20
C ALA A 86 8.41 -34.93 14.86
N GLY A 87 7.33 -35.71 14.75
CA GLY A 87 7.23 -37.05 15.34
C GLY A 87 7.13 -37.08 16.87
N LYS A 88 6.97 -35.95 17.56
CA LYS A 88 6.89 -35.87 19.03
C LYS A 88 5.49 -35.48 19.51
N ASN A 89 5.02 -34.29 19.17
CA ASN A 89 3.75 -33.74 19.65
C ASN A 89 3.14 -32.78 18.61
N SER A 90 1.83 -32.54 18.71
CA SER A 90 1.17 -31.48 17.94
C SER A 90 1.64 -30.09 18.37
N VAL A 91 1.83 -29.18 17.41
CA VAL A 91 2.19 -27.78 17.65
C VAL A 91 1.06 -26.88 17.14
N LYS A 92 0.60 -25.94 17.98
CA LYS A 92 -0.32 -24.89 17.54
C LYS A 92 0.48 -23.84 16.78
N VAL A 93 0.04 -23.54 15.55
CA VAL A 93 0.63 -22.49 14.69
C VAL A 93 -0.35 -21.34 14.51
N ASN A 94 0.13 -20.21 14.00
CA ASN A 94 -0.73 -19.11 13.61
C ASN A 94 -1.68 -19.52 12.46
N PRO A 95 -2.92 -18.99 12.39
CA PRO A 95 -3.82 -19.24 11.27
C PRO A 95 -3.20 -18.93 9.91
N ASP A 96 -2.42 -17.86 9.82
CA ASP A 96 -1.71 -17.49 8.59
C ASP A 96 -0.70 -18.57 8.17
N THR A 97 -0.12 -19.30 9.13
CA THR A 97 0.79 -20.42 8.87
C THR A 97 0.04 -21.70 8.50
N ALA A 98 -1.18 -21.89 9.02
CA ALA A 98 -1.97 -23.10 8.80
C ALA A 98 -2.66 -23.15 7.42
N HIS A 99 -2.81 -22.00 6.75
CA HIS A 99 -3.62 -21.84 5.53
C HIS A 99 -2.81 -21.36 4.31
N VAL A 100 -1.51 -21.67 4.28
CA VAL A 100 -0.60 -21.34 3.16
C VAL A 100 -0.66 -22.40 2.07
#